data_AF-A0A2M8NET3-F1
#
_entry.id   AF-A0A2M8NET3-F1
#
_cell.length_a   1.000
_cell.length_b   1.000
_cell.length_c   1.000
_cell.angle_alpha   90.00
_cell.angle_beta   90.00
_cell.angle_gamma   90.00
#
_symmetry.space_group_name_H-M   'P 1'
#
loop_
_entity.id
_entity.type
_entity.pdbx_description
1 polymer ?
#
loop_
_entity_poly.entity_id
_entity_poly.type
_entity_poly.pdbx_seq_one_letter_code
_entity_poly.pdbx_strand_id
1 'polypeptide(L)'
;DGIGFIVIHIDNGSGAPGPVIGYRAINSGMNYNVVIDIDTTRATPTLFAMLHTDNCEAGVYEFGAVQGCDGPVRVNEAVVTPPFSIALIDAGDQPYTDMGITIGAATIVNALKARTAELMMQKGV
;
A
#
# COMPACT_ATOMS: atom_id res chain seq x y z
N ASP A 1 -0.96 -3.27 -24.03
CA ASP A 1 -0.51 -3.80 -22.73
C ASP A 1 -0.20 -2.62 -21.84
N GLY A 2 -0.95 -2.50 -20.74
CA GLY A 2 -0.85 -1.34 -19.86
C GLY A 2 0.07 -1.67 -18.71
N ILE A 3 0.95 -0.72 -18.39
CA ILE A 3 1.56 -0.61 -17.08
C ILE A 3 0.39 -0.46 -16.06
N GLY A 4 0.62 -0.78 -14.80
CA GLY A 4 -0.35 -0.52 -13.74
C GLY A 4 0.38 -0.10 -12.48
N PHE A 5 -0.36 0.19 -11.41
CA PHE A 5 0.23 0.52 -10.13
C PHE A 5 -0.28 -0.40 -9.03
N ILE A 6 0.61 -0.84 -8.16
CA ILE A 6 0.21 -1.30 -6.83
C ILE A 6 0.32 -0.10 -5.90
N VAL A 7 -0.80 0.24 -5.26
CA VAL A 7 -0.93 1.40 -4.38
C VAL A 7 -1.22 0.92 -2.97
N ILE A 8 -0.52 1.48 -1.98
CA ILE A 8 -0.69 1.15 -0.57
C ILE A 8 -1.52 2.25 0.10
N HIS A 9 -2.69 1.87 0.57
CA HIS A 9 -3.59 2.71 1.35
C HIS A 9 -3.51 2.35 2.83
N ILE A 10 -3.64 3.37 3.68
CA ILE A 10 -3.88 3.16 5.11
C ILE A 10 -5.31 2.73 5.37
N ASP A 11 -5.61 2.29 6.58
CA ASP A 11 -6.98 2.18 7.04
C ASP A 11 -7.58 3.57 7.28
N ASN A 12 -8.82 3.77 6.84
CA ASN A 12 -9.54 5.03 7.04
C ASN A 12 -10.17 5.17 8.45
N GLY A 13 -9.91 4.23 9.36
CA GLY A 13 -10.49 4.15 10.70
C GLY A 13 -11.80 3.34 10.78
N SER A 14 -12.28 2.81 9.64
CA SER A 14 -13.51 2.01 9.55
C SER A 14 -13.28 0.63 8.90
N GLY A 15 -12.03 0.17 8.79
CA GLY A 15 -11.72 -1.11 8.14
C GLY A 15 -11.75 -1.03 6.60
N ALA A 16 -11.55 0.15 6.02
CA ALA A 16 -11.60 0.37 4.57
C ALA A 16 -10.42 1.25 4.07
N PRO A 17 -10.08 1.18 2.77
CA PRO A 17 -8.97 1.96 2.21
C PRO A 17 -9.14 3.47 2.44
N GLY A 18 -8.09 4.08 2.99
CA GLY A 18 -7.95 5.50 3.26
C GLY A 18 -6.92 6.17 2.34
N PRO A 19 -6.25 7.24 2.79
CA PRO A 19 -5.20 7.92 2.03
C PRO A 19 -4.05 7.01 1.57
N VAL A 20 -3.43 7.36 0.44
CA VAL A 20 -2.24 6.68 -0.10
C VAL A 20 -0.99 7.06 0.70
N ILE A 21 -0.13 6.07 0.96
CA ILE A 21 1.18 6.24 1.60
C ILE A 21 2.34 5.71 0.76
N GLY A 22 2.09 5.06 -0.38
CA GLY A 22 3.14 4.65 -1.31
C GLY A 22 2.56 3.91 -2.52
N TYR A 23 3.31 3.84 -3.60
CA TYR A 23 2.90 3.14 -4.82
C TYR A 23 4.11 2.70 -5.64
N ARG A 24 3.90 1.76 -6.56
CA ARG A 24 4.90 1.34 -7.53
C ARG A 24 4.29 0.90 -8.85
N ALA A 25 4.91 1.32 -9.95
CA ALA A 25 4.59 0.84 -11.28
C ALA A 25 4.91 -0.66 -11.44
N ILE A 26 4.02 -1.38 -12.09
CA ILE A 26 4.13 -2.81 -12.40
C ILE A 26 3.87 -3.04 -13.88
N ASN A 27 4.47 -4.10 -14.43
CA ASN A 27 4.22 -4.49 -15.80
C ASN A 27 2.91 -5.28 -15.90
N SER A 28 2.34 -5.38 -17.10
CA SER A 28 1.27 -6.34 -17.37
C SER A 28 1.74 -7.77 -17.12
N GLY A 29 0.87 -8.62 -16.57
CA GLY A 29 1.17 -10.02 -16.27
C GLY A 29 1.81 -10.21 -14.90
N MET A 30 2.65 -11.23 -14.75
CA MET A 30 3.17 -11.63 -13.45
C MET A 30 4.30 -10.72 -12.97
N ASN A 31 4.13 -10.16 -11.77
CA ASN A 31 5.16 -9.41 -11.06
C ASN A 31 5.52 -10.14 -9.77
N TYR A 32 6.81 -10.33 -9.52
CA TYR A 32 7.31 -11.03 -8.35
C TYR A 32 8.20 -10.11 -7.51
N ASN A 33 8.18 -10.30 -6.19
CA ASN A 33 9.03 -9.56 -5.24
C ASN A 33 8.94 -8.03 -5.41
N VAL A 34 7.72 -7.51 -5.63
CA VAL A 34 7.50 -6.06 -5.73
C VAL A 34 7.77 -5.42 -4.37
N VAL A 35 8.76 -4.54 -4.33
CA VAL A 35 9.10 -3.71 -3.16
C VAL A 35 8.48 -2.34 -3.35
N ILE A 36 7.73 -1.84 -2.38
CA ILE A 36 7.08 -0.53 -2.46
C ILE A 36 7.56 0.29 -1.28
N ASP A 37 8.15 1.45 -1.57
CA ASP A 37 8.50 2.43 -0.54
C ASP A 37 7.22 3.12 -0.08
N ILE A 38 7.06 3.21 1.24
CA ILE A 38 5.90 3.83 1.88
C ILE A 38 6.35 4.90 2.88
N ASP A 39 5.51 5.91 3.07
CA ASP A 39 5.60 6.82 4.20
C ASP A 39 5.17 6.10 5.48
N THR A 40 6.16 5.60 6.22
CA THR A 40 5.94 4.85 7.46
C THR A 40 5.37 5.70 8.59
N THR A 41 5.55 7.03 8.54
CA THR A 41 5.03 7.94 9.59
C THR A 41 3.51 8.03 9.59
N ARG A 42 2.88 7.61 8.49
CA ARG A 42 1.42 7.63 8.30
C ARG A 42 0.80 6.24 8.36
N ALA A 43 1.61 5.18 8.49
CA ALA A 43 1.15 3.81 8.39
C ALA A 43 0.22 3.43 9.54
N THR A 44 -0.79 2.61 9.24
CA THR A 44 -1.73 2.04 10.21
C THR A 44 -1.51 0.53 10.35
N PRO A 45 -1.95 -0.11 11.46
CA PRO A 45 -1.76 -1.55 11.66
C PRO A 45 -2.35 -2.43 10.56
N THR A 46 -3.41 -1.95 9.90
CA THR A 46 -3.97 -2.55 8.69
C THR A 46 -3.67 -1.63 7.51
N LEU A 47 -3.16 -2.19 6.42
CA LEU A 47 -2.95 -1.52 5.14
C LEU A 47 -3.72 -2.27 4.05
N PHE A 48 -3.94 -1.61 2.91
CA PHE A 48 -4.59 -2.19 1.74
C PHE A 48 -3.70 -2.06 0.53
N ALA A 49 -3.44 -3.17 -0.17
CA ALA A 49 -2.76 -3.14 -1.46
C ALA A 49 -3.81 -3.11 -2.57
N MET A 50 -3.99 -1.96 -3.21
CA MET A 50 -4.97 -1.76 -4.27
C MET A 50 -4.28 -1.78 -5.64
N LEU A 51 -4.87 -2.51 -6.58
CA LEU A 51 -4.45 -2.45 -7.98
C LEU A 51 -5.10 -1.27 -8.69
N HIS A 52 -4.30 -0.45 -9.35
CA HIS A 52 -4.73 0.66 -10.17
C HIS A 52 -4.35 0.40 -11.63
N THR A 53 -5.20 0.85 -12.55
CA THR A 53 -4.81 0.98 -13.95
C THR A 53 -3.83 2.15 -14.10
N ASP A 54 -3.02 2.12 -15.15
CA ASP A 54 -2.32 3.28 -15.67
C ASP A 54 -3.13 3.77 -16.89
N ASN A 55 -3.86 4.86 -16.73
CA ASN A 55 -4.60 5.49 -17.82
C ASN A 55 -4.38 6.99 -17.80
N CYS A 56 -4.53 7.63 -18.97
CA CYS A 56 -4.08 9.01 -19.23
C CYS A 56 -2.60 8.99 -19.66
N GLU A 57 -1.64 9.30 -18.80
CA GLU A 57 -0.22 9.35 -19.19
C GLU A 57 0.55 8.10 -18.75
N ALA A 58 0.95 7.29 -19.72
CA ALA A 58 1.64 6.03 -19.46
C ALA A 58 2.90 6.21 -18.58
N GLY A 59 2.91 5.52 -17.44
CA GLY A 59 4.01 5.49 -16.47
C GLY A 59 3.95 6.61 -15.44
N VAL A 60 2.96 7.49 -15.49
CA VAL A 60 2.77 8.58 -14.52
C VAL A 60 1.63 8.20 -13.59
N TYR A 61 1.85 8.31 -12.27
CA TYR A 61 0.79 8.05 -11.30
C TYR A 61 -0.02 9.31 -11.02
N GLU A 62 -1.30 9.27 -11.37
CA GLU A 62 -2.19 10.43 -11.49
C GLU A 62 -3.46 10.32 -10.62
N PHE A 63 -3.62 9.22 -9.87
CA PHE A 63 -4.80 8.98 -9.03
C PHE A 63 -5.03 10.13 -8.03
N GLY A 64 -6.22 10.75 -8.12
CA GLY A 64 -6.61 11.87 -7.27
C GLY A 64 -5.96 13.21 -7.61
N ALA A 65 -4.91 13.23 -8.43
CA ALA A 65 -4.32 14.44 -8.98
C ALA A 65 -5.02 14.87 -10.28
N VAL A 66 -5.39 13.90 -11.12
CA VAL A 66 -6.14 14.11 -12.37
C VAL A 66 -7.48 13.37 -12.26
N GLN A 67 -8.58 14.07 -12.54
CA GLN A 67 -9.90 13.50 -12.41
C GLN A 67 -10.10 12.36 -13.42
N GLY A 68 -10.41 11.16 -12.90
CA GLY A 68 -10.72 9.98 -13.72
C GLY A 68 -9.49 9.19 -14.23
N CYS A 69 -8.28 9.61 -13.86
CA CYS A 69 -7.06 8.85 -14.15
C CYS A 69 -6.68 7.93 -12.99
N ASP A 70 -5.95 6.88 -13.33
CA ASP A 70 -5.48 5.76 -12.52
C ASP A 70 -6.48 5.20 -11.53
N GLY A 71 -7.68 4.89 -12.01
CA GLY A 71 -8.73 4.31 -11.18
C GLY A 71 -8.41 2.88 -10.68
N PRO A 72 -9.11 2.41 -9.64
CA PRO A 72 -8.96 1.03 -9.16
C PRO A 72 -9.40 0.00 -10.20
N VAL A 73 -8.64 -1.09 -10.33
CA VAL A 73 -8.99 -2.23 -11.17
C VAL A 73 -10.08 -3.06 -10.50
N ARG A 74 -11.06 -3.49 -11.30
CA ARG A 74 -12.16 -4.37 -10.88
C ARG A 74 -12.10 -5.72 -11.59
N VAL A 75 -12.33 -6.79 -10.85
CA VAL A 75 -12.52 -8.15 -11.37
C VAL A 75 -13.83 -8.67 -10.80
N ASN A 76 -14.74 -9.12 -11.66
CA ASN A 76 -16.09 -9.54 -11.26
C ASN A 76 -16.80 -8.46 -10.39
N GLU A 77 -16.73 -7.19 -10.84
CA GLU A 77 -17.29 -6.00 -10.18
C GLU A 77 -16.65 -5.61 -8.82
N ALA A 78 -15.81 -6.46 -8.25
CA ALA A 78 -15.09 -6.21 -7.01
C ALA A 78 -13.75 -5.50 -7.28
N VAL A 79 -13.42 -4.50 -6.46
CA VAL A 79 -12.12 -3.84 -6.50
C VAL A 79 -11.05 -4.80 -5.96
N VAL A 80 -9.92 -4.88 -6.65
CA VAL A 80 -8.77 -5.66 -6.19
C VAL A 80 -8.03 -4.89 -5.11
N THR A 81 -8.42 -5.09 -3.85
CA THR A 81 -7.87 -4.36 -2.69
C THR A 81 -7.71 -5.22 -1.43
N PRO A 82 -6.92 -6.32 -1.47
CA PRO A 82 -6.69 -7.14 -0.28
C PRO A 82 -6.11 -6.31 0.90
N PRO A 83 -6.68 -6.43 2.10
CA PRO A 83 -6.06 -5.93 3.32
C PRO A 83 -4.89 -6.82 3.74
N PHE A 84 -3.92 -6.24 4.44
CA PHE A 84 -2.89 -6.97 5.15
C PHE A 84 -2.51 -6.22 6.43
N SER A 85 -2.19 -6.97 7.47
CA SER A 85 -1.73 -6.39 8.73
C SER A 85 -0.22 -6.23 8.72
N ILE A 86 0.25 -5.13 9.27
CA ILE A 86 1.66 -4.86 9.46
C ILE A 86 2.01 -4.67 10.92
N ALA A 87 3.31 -4.66 11.07
CA ALA A 87 4.01 -4.28 12.24
C ALA A 87 4.21 -2.80 12.39
N LEU A 88 3.86 -2.23 13.54
CA LEU A 88 4.24 -0.85 13.83
C LEU A 88 4.86 -0.74 15.21
N ILE A 89 6.15 -0.43 15.22
CA ILE A 89 6.84 0.15 16.38
C ILE A 89 6.74 1.67 16.19
N ASP A 90 5.83 2.30 16.92
CA ASP A 90 5.79 3.75 17.05
C ASP A 90 6.41 4.12 18.40
N ALA A 91 7.50 4.86 18.36
CA ALA A 91 8.20 5.37 19.53
C ALA A 91 8.42 6.86 19.33
N GLY A 92 7.61 7.67 20.02
CA GLY A 92 7.80 9.13 20.03
C GLY A 92 9.07 9.55 20.76
N ASP A 93 9.23 10.86 20.95
CA ASP A 93 10.35 11.42 21.72
C ASP A 93 10.37 10.82 23.14
N GLN A 94 11.52 10.25 23.50
CA GLN A 94 11.73 9.69 24.83
C GLN A 94 12.54 10.68 25.68
N PRO A 95 12.12 10.97 26.93
CA PRO A 95 12.89 11.84 27.80
C PRO A 95 14.26 11.21 28.10
N TYR A 96 15.31 11.99 27.92
CA TYR A 96 16.64 11.65 28.42
C TYR A 96 16.72 12.00 29.91
N THR A 97 17.02 11.00 30.74
CA THR A 97 17.26 11.19 32.18
C THR A 97 18.69 10.77 32.52
N ASP A 98 19.19 11.17 33.68
CA ASP A 98 20.50 10.74 34.20
C ASP A 98 20.61 9.20 34.37
N MET A 99 19.49 8.47 34.25
CA MET A 99 19.41 7.01 34.28
C MET A 99 19.26 6.37 32.88
N GLY A 100 19.24 7.16 31.80
CA GLY A 100 19.14 6.70 30.41
C GLY A 100 17.80 7.04 29.72
N ILE A 101 17.59 6.41 28.56
CA ILE A 101 16.36 6.48 27.76
C ILE A 101 15.45 5.31 28.14
N THR A 102 14.22 5.59 28.57
CA THR A 102 13.20 4.55 28.82
C THR A 102 12.18 4.60 27.70
N ILE A 103 12.07 3.53 26.89
CA ILE A 103 10.97 3.39 25.92
C ILE A 103 9.75 2.87 26.69
N GLY A 104 8.74 3.72 26.89
CA GLY A 104 7.54 3.37 27.67
C GLY A 104 6.72 2.22 27.07
N ALA A 105 6.74 2.06 25.75
CA ALA A 105 6.19 0.90 25.05
C ALA A 105 6.85 0.75 23.67
N ALA A 106 7.20 -0.49 23.29
CA ALA A 106 7.62 -0.84 21.93
C ALA A 106 6.81 -2.06 21.48
N THR A 107 6.04 -1.92 20.41
CA THR A 107 5.25 -3.02 19.83
C THR A 107 5.90 -3.48 18.54
N ILE A 108 6.59 -4.63 18.57
CA ILE A 108 7.14 -5.26 17.37
C ILE A 108 6.00 -5.92 16.62
N VAL A 109 5.97 -5.82 15.29
CA VAL A 109 5.42 -6.94 14.51
C VAL A 109 6.37 -7.28 13.35
N ASN A 110 6.20 -8.43 12.72
CA ASN A 110 7.09 -8.87 11.64
C ASN A 110 6.75 -8.18 10.31
N ALA A 111 7.76 -7.99 9.46
CA ALA A 111 7.54 -7.78 8.04
C ALA A 111 6.81 -8.99 7.46
N LEU A 112 5.51 -8.86 7.19
CA LEU A 112 4.85 -9.82 6.31
C LEU A 112 5.48 -9.66 4.94
N LYS A 113 6.12 -10.71 4.44
CA LYS A 113 6.23 -10.90 3.00
C LYS A 113 4.78 -10.91 2.51
N ALA A 114 4.35 -9.86 1.83
CA ALA A 114 3.20 -9.94 0.96
C ALA A 114 3.51 -11.09 0.00
N ARG A 115 2.98 -12.29 0.29
CA ARG A 115 2.85 -13.30 -0.74
C ARG A 115 1.87 -12.67 -1.69
N THR A 116 2.40 -12.17 -2.79
CA THR A 116 1.64 -11.70 -3.93
C THR A 116 0.52 -12.72 -4.11
N ALA A 117 -0.70 -12.32 -3.78
CA ALA A 117 -1.85 -12.84 -4.48
C ALA A 117 -1.46 -12.75 -5.96
N GLU A 118 -1.66 -13.82 -6.71
CA GLU A 118 -1.57 -13.77 -8.16
C GLU A 118 -2.52 -12.67 -8.63
N LEU A 119 -2.02 -11.43 -8.67
CA LEU A 119 -2.69 -10.26 -9.20
C LEU A 119 -2.53 -10.40 -10.70
N MET A 120 -3.20 -11.42 -11.22
CA MET A 120 -3.31 -11.68 -12.64
C MET A 120 -4.09 -10.49 -13.20
N MET A 121 -3.41 -9.63 -13.96
CA MET A 121 -4.07 -8.93 -15.06
C MET A 121 -4.46 -10.00 -16.10
N GLN A 122 -5.48 -10.82 -15.83
CA GLN A 122 -6.13 -11.61 -16.87
C GLN A 122 -7.18 -10.71 -17.52
N LYS A 123 -6.84 -10.17 -18.69
CA LYS A 123 -7.86 -9.70 -19.63
C LYS A 123 -8.77 -10.88 -19.95
N GLY A 124 -10.05 -10.70 -19.67
CA GLY A 124 -11.08 -11.52 -20.30
C GLY A 124 -10.91 -11.46 -21.82
N VAL A 125 -10.87 -12.64 -22.42
CA VAL A 125 -11.48 -12.91 -23.71
C VAL A 125 -12.78 -13.63 -23.41
#